data_AF-K3VE99-F1
#
_entry.id   AF-K3VE99-F1
#
_cell.length_a   1.000
_cell.length_b   1.000
_cell.length_c   1.000
_cell.angle_alpha   90.00
_cell.angle_beta   90.00
_cell.angle_gamma   90.00
#
_symmetry.space_group_name_H-M   'P 1'
#
loop_
_entity.id
_entity.type
_entity.pdbx_description
1 polymer ?
#
loop_
_entity_poly.entity_id
_entity_poly.type
_entity_poly.pdbx_seq_one_letter_code
_entity_poly.pdbx_strand_id
1 'polypeptide(L)'
;MEPPAAPSGLQNRQSSQEIFDNSSLSSAKRRFDQIVNHFGSEGEGEGFRPGRDTYDRVKLVSLTYEHSANEKSKERLLASFFAFAGLPITSDEDEDEDIDFDDPNRRDELRASLDNFADYLVDNFFLPLKASTKKTPQPSPASPSAVMSTQAHGFAGSLERIANLRGACLIRDRYRCVVSNKYDHAEALKRFDSERHGQGEACDQDGQPLAGQRFDRLEVAHILPHSLTQLDSGGEIVRDSGTISLAILDMLDDGAADLIEGILIDSPGNALTLTSALHIYFRDLNIFFKPEGTVPHRYHVGTFLPPGFTDDVPVTRTFSLTEDNIDPPSPRLLAIHCAIGHILHHSWAGGYIDHILTDAEEYGIRHDGSTELHRLVGHRLNNWAGIQTL
;
A
#
# COMPACT_ATOMS: atom_id res chain seq x y z
N MET A 1 -22.31 -9.13 -16.84
CA MET A 1 -21.68 -7.94 -17.41
C MET A 1 -20.20 -8.24 -17.43
N GLU A 2 -19.60 -8.22 -18.62
CA GLU A 2 -18.15 -8.31 -18.78
C GLU A 2 -17.53 -7.09 -18.06
N PRO A 3 -16.45 -7.23 -17.28
CA PRO A 3 -15.80 -6.06 -16.69
C PRO A 3 -15.40 -5.10 -17.83
N PRO A 4 -15.52 -3.77 -17.65
CA PRO A 4 -15.07 -2.82 -18.66
C PRO A 4 -13.60 -3.12 -18.97
N ALA A 5 -13.30 -3.33 -20.25
CA ALA A 5 -11.93 -3.56 -20.69
C ALA A 5 -11.06 -2.39 -20.19
N ALA A 6 -9.88 -2.70 -19.64
CA ALA A 6 -8.94 -1.67 -19.20
C ALA A 6 -8.70 -0.70 -20.36
N PRO A 7 -8.87 0.63 -20.17
CA PRO A 7 -8.62 1.59 -21.23
C PRO A 7 -7.20 1.39 -21.77
N SER A 8 -7.04 1.44 -23.10
CA SER A 8 -5.80 1.12 -23.82
C SER A 8 -4.57 1.92 -23.34
N GLY A 9 -4.80 3.05 -22.63
CA GLY A 9 -3.77 3.88 -22.01
C GLY A 9 -3.08 3.28 -20.79
N LEU A 10 -3.66 2.28 -20.12
CA LEU A 10 -3.05 1.65 -18.93
C LEU A 10 -1.96 0.62 -19.26
N GLN A 11 -1.84 0.20 -20.52
CA GLN A 11 -0.95 -0.90 -20.92
C GLN A 11 0.48 -0.46 -21.24
N ASN A 12 0.76 0.83 -21.42
CA ASN A 12 2.07 1.32 -21.89
C ASN A 12 2.85 2.09 -20.82
N ARG A 13 3.35 1.39 -19.79
CA ARG A 13 4.17 1.96 -18.70
C ARG A 13 5.51 2.57 -19.16
N GLN A 14 6.00 2.19 -20.36
CA GLN A 14 7.33 2.57 -20.88
C GLN A 14 7.35 3.80 -21.80
N SER A 15 6.22 4.48 -21.99
CA SER A 15 6.22 5.71 -22.79
C SER A 15 6.83 6.88 -22.02
N SER A 16 8.01 7.35 -22.45
CA SER A 16 8.62 8.61 -22.01
C SER A 16 8.02 9.84 -22.71
N GLN A 17 6.96 9.65 -23.50
CA GLN A 17 6.29 10.72 -24.23
C GLN A 17 5.38 11.49 -23.27
N GLU A 18 5.38 12.81 -23.36
CA GLU A 18 4.45 13.67 -22.61
C GLU A 18 3.01 13.18 -22.86
N ILE A 19 2.28 12.89 -21.78
CA ILE A 19 0.90 12.38 -21.86
C ILE A 19 -0.04 13.51 -22.30
N PHE A 20 0.30 14.74 -21.90
CA PHE A 20 -0.41 15.98 -22.21
C PHE A 20 0.59 17.02 -22.70
N ASP A 21 0.14 17.92 -23.58
CA ASP A 21 0.78 19.23 -23.70
C ASP A 21 0.31 20.18 -22.56
N ASN A 22 0.98 21.32 -22.38
CA ASN A 22 0.70 22.21 -21.24
C ASN A 22 -0.74 22.77 -21.21
N SER A 23 -1.36 23.01 -22.38
CA SER A 23 -2.74 23.52 -22.45
C SER A 23 -3.76 22.41 -22.14
N SER A 24 -3.59 21.22 -22.72
CA SER A 24 -4.46 20.07 -22.45
C SER A 24 -4.40 19.61 -20.98
N LEU A 25 -3.23 19.68 -20.33
CA LEU A 25 -3.11 19.37 -18.90
C LEU A 25 -3.89 20.36 -18.02
N SER A 26 -3.80 21.64 -18.34
CA SER A 26 -4.50 22.69 -17.58
C SER A 26 -6.01 22.54 -17.70
N SER A 27 -6.50 22.26 -18.91
CA SER A 27 -7.91 21.98 -19.16
C SER A 27 -8.38 20.72 -18.44
N ALA A 28 -7.60 19.63 -18.50
CA ALA A 28 -7.91 18.37 -17.82
C ALA A 28 -8.03 18.54 -16.29
N LYS A 29 -7.09 19.26 -15.66
CA LYS A 29 -7.12 19.56 -14.23
C LYS A 29 -8.38 20.35 -13.84
N ARG A 30 -8.65 21.45 -14.55
CA ARG A 30 -9.82 22.29 -14.30
C ARG A 30 -11.12 21.49 -14.40
N ARG A 31 -11.26 20.68 -15.45
CA ARG A 31 -12.45 19.85 -15.69
C ARG A 31 -12.60 18.74 -14.64
N PHE A 32 -11.51 18.11 -14.25
CA PHE A 32 -11.52 17.15 -13.14
C PHE A 32 -11.96 17.80 -11.82
N ASP A 33 -11.42 18.98 -11.49
CA ASP A 33 -11.81 19.72 -10.29
C ASP A 33 -13.30 20.12 -10.33
N GLN A 34 -13.84 20.51 -11.49
CA GLN A 34 -15.27 20.79 -11.66
C GLN A 34 -16.13 19.56 -11.32
N ILE A 35 -15.78 18.39 -11.86
CA ILE A 35 -16.51 17.12 -11.61
C ILE A 35 -16.47 16.78 -10.12
N VAL A 36 -15.27 16.77 -9.52
CA VAL A 36 -15.08 16.40 -8.12
C VAL A 36 -15.81 17.37 -7.18
N ASN A 37 -15.72 18.68 -7.42
CA ASN A 37 -16.39 19.67 -6.59
C ASN A 37 -17.91 19.62 -6.72
N HIS A 38 -18.42 19.40 -7.93
CA HIS A 38 -19.86 19.27 -8.18
C HIS A 38 -20.44 18.09 -7.40
N PHE A 39 -19.91 16.89 -7.62
CA PHE A 39 -20.40 15.67 -6.97
C PHE A 39 -19.99 15.51 -5.51
N GLY A 40 -18.93 16.18 -5.06
CA GLY A 40 -18.49 16.16 -3.66
C GLY A 40 -19.37 17.03 -2.74
N SER A 41 -20.17 17.93 -3.31
CA SER A 41 -21.11 18.78 -2.57
C SER A 41 -22.48 18.12 -2.34
N GLU A 42 -22.75 17.01 -3.02
CA GLU A 42 -23.99 16.24 -2.90
C GLU A 42 -23.89 15.35 -1.66
N GLY A 43 -24.53 15.78 -0.56
CA GLY A 43 -24.52 15.04 0.70
C GLY A 43 -25.13 13.63 0.60
N GLU A 44 -24.67 12.73 1.47
CA GLU A 44 -25.14 11.34 1.52
C GLU A 44 -26.60 11.24 2.01
N GLY A 45 -27.39 10.34 1.41
CA GLY A 45 -28.79 10.12 1.75
C GLY A 45 -29.00 9.58 3.18
N GLU A 46 -30.18 9.85 3.76
CA GLU A 46 -30.53 9.43 5.12
C GLU A 46 -30.52 7.89 5.29
N GLY A 47 -29.84 7.39 6.33
CA GLY A 47 -29.88 5.98 6.78
C GLY A 47 -28.68 5.11 6.41
N PHE A 48 -27.69 5.66 5.71
CA PHE A 48 -26.54 4.95 5.18
C PHE A 48 -25.34 4.90 6.16
N ARG A 49 -24.55 3.80 6.19
CA ARG A 49 -23.37 3.64 7.06
C ARG A 49 -22.06 3.66 6.26
N PRO A 50 -21.36 4.81 6.18
CA PRO A 50 -20.06 4.92 5.53
C PRO A 50 -19.05 3.94 6.09
N GLY A 51 -18.30 3.29 5.21
CA GLY A 51 -17.27 2.31 5.58
C GLY A 51 -17.82 0.95 6.00
N ARG A 52 -19.15 0.73 5.97
CA ARG A 52 -19.74 -0.60 6.14
C ARG A 52 -20.43 -1.07 4.86
N ASP A 53 -21.32 -0.24 4.35
CA ASP A 53 -22.22 -0.62 3.25
C ASP A 53 -21.74 -0.05 1.89
N THR A 54 -20.79 0.90 1.90
CA THR A 54 -20.22 1.65 0.75
C THR A 54 -19.08 2.54 1.25
N TYR A 55 -18.43 3.22 0.33
CA TYR A 55 -17.42 4.24 0.57
C TYR A 55 -17.65 5.46 -0.32
N ASP A 56 -17.03 6.58 0.03
CA ASP A 56 -17.14 7.83 -0.72
C ASP A 56 -16.24 7.75 -1.96
N ARG A 57 -16.86 7.44 -3.11
CA ARG A 57 -16.20 7.28 -4.41
C ARG A 57 -15.58 8.57 -4.94
N VAL A 58 -16.27 9.71 -4.76
CA VAL A 58 -15.75 11.03 -5.14
C VAL A 58 -14.52 11.36 -4.33
N LYS A 59 -14.57 11.09 -3.03
CA LYS A 59 -13.44 11.33 -2.14
C LYS A 59 -12.29 10.35 -2.38
N LEU A 60 -12.55 9.09 -2.71
CA LEU A 60 -11.51 8.15 -3.12
C LEU A 60 -10.73 8.69 -4.33
N VAL A 61 -11.44 9.07 -5.40
CA VAL A 61 -10.82 9.54 -6.65
C VAL A 61 -10.07 10.87 -6.43
N SER A 62 -10.69 11.82 -5.73
CA SER A 62 -10.05 13.11 -5.42
C SER A 62 -8.82 12.97 -4.54
N LEU A 63 -8.86 12.14 -3.49
CA LEU A 63 -7.71 11.88 -2.63
C LEU A 63 -6.61 11.13 -3.37
N THR A 64 -6.96 10.25 -4.31
CA THR A 64 -5.95 9.56 -5.14
C THR A 64 -5.19 10.58 -5.99
N TYR A 65 -5.89 11.57 -6.58
CA TYR A 65 -5.25 12.68 -7.29
C TYR A 65 -4.43 13.60 -6.38
N GLU A 66 -4.96 13.96 -5.20
CA GLU A 66 -4.29 14.84 -4.24
C GLU A 66 -2.99 14.21 -3.71
N HIS A 67 -3.01 12.90 -3.46
CA HIS A 67 -1.88 12.15 -2.94
C HIS A 67 -0.92 11.60 -4.00
N SER A 68 -1.15 11.85 -5.29
CA SER A 68 -0.18 11.57 -6.35
C SER A 68 1.11 12.38 -6.12
N ALA A 69 2.25 11.70 -6.08
CA ALA A 69 3.53 12.22 -5.60
C ALA A 69 4.16 13.29 -6.50
N ASN A 70 3.88 13.25 -7.81
CA ASN A 70 4.44 14.17 -8.79
C ASN A 70 3.44 14.47 -9.92
N GLU A 71 3.74 15.48 -10.74
CA GLU A 71 2.87 15.91 -11.83
C GLU A 71 2.59 14.81 -12.86
N LYS A 72 3.59 13.97 -13.15
CA LYS A 72 3.43 12.86 -14.09
C LYS A 72 2.48 11.77 -13.56
N SER A 73 2.49 11.52 -12.25
CA SER A 73 1.49 10.67 -11.58
C SER A 73 0.08 11.24 -11.69
N LYS A 74 -0.06 12.56 -11.49
CA LYS A 74 -1.35 13.26 -11.66
C LYS A 74 -1.85 13.19 -13.10
N GLU A 75 -0.97 13.38 -14.08
CA GLU A 75 -1.28 13.21 -15.50
C GLU A 75 -1.78 11.79 -15.80
N ARG A 76 -1.08 10.76 -15.32
CA ARG A 76 -1.49 9.36 -15.50
C ARG A 76 -2.89 9.09 -14.94
N LEU A 77 -3.20 9.64 -13.77
CA LEU A 77 -4.53 9.53 -13.17
C LEU A 77 -5.59 10.24 -14.01
N LEU A 78 -5.34 11.49 -14.41
CA LEU A 78 -6.28 12.27 -15.24
C LEU A 78 -6.54 11.57 -16.57
N ALA A 79 -5.50 11.14 -17.27
CA ALA A 79 -5.63 10.42 -18.54
C ALA A 79 -6.47 9.16 -18.39
N SER A 80 -6.26 8.41 -17.30
CA SER A 80 -7.03 7.20 -17.00
C SER A 80 -8.48 7.52 -16.68
N PHE A 81 -8.74 8.57 -15.89
CA PHE A 81 -10.08 9.01 -15.55
C PHE A 81 -10.87 9.47 -16.78
N PHE A 82 -10.31 10.35 -17.61
CA PHE A 82 -10.98 10.84 -18.82
C PHE A 82 -11.23 9.73 -19.84
N ALA A 83 -10.27 8.81 -20.00
CA ALA A 83 -10.46 7.62 -20.82
C ALA A 83 -11.60 6.73 -20.30
N PHE A 84 -11.68 6.54 -18.98
CA PHE A 84 -12.76 5.79 -18.35
C PHE A 84 -14.11 6.49 -18.53
N ALA A 85 -14.14 7.81 -18.44
CA ALA A 85 -15.34 8.61 -18.60
C ALA A 85 -15.82 8.74 -20.06
N GLY A 86 -15.02 8.31 -21.05
CA GLY A 86 -15.31 8.49 -22.47
C GLY A 86 -15.33 9.97 -22.88
N LEU A 87 -14.66 10.82 -22.10
CA LEU A 87 -14.61 12.26 -22.31
C LEU A 87 -13.32 12.61 -23.04
N PRO A 88 -13.37 13.53 -24.02
CA PRO A 88 -12.15 14.03 -24.62
C PRO A 88 -11.40 14.85 -23.57
N ILE A 89 -10.07 14.80 -23.59
CA ILE A 89 -9.19 15.50 -22.64
C ILE A 89 -9.32 17.02 -22.81
N THR A 90 -9.37 17.49 -24.06
CA THR A 90 -9.72 18.84 -24.50
C THR A 90 -11.12 18.81 -25.13
N SER A 91 -11.86 19.92 -25.19
CA SER A 91 -12.99 19.97 -26.14
C SER A 91 -12.41 20.16 -27.55
N ASP A 92 -13.05 19.62 -28.58
CA ASP A 92 -12.57 19.69 -29.96
C ASP A 92 -12.69 21.11 -30.58
N GLU A 93 -13.39 22.03 -29.90
CA GLU A 93 -13.72 23.36 -30.43
C GLU A 93 -13.21 24.51 -29.53
N ASP A 94 -13.11 24.33 -28.20
CA ASP A 94 -12.66 25.34 -27.23
C ASP A 94 -11.97 24.69 -26.01
N GLU A 95 -10.63 24.82 -25.88
CA GLU A 95 -9.86 24.30 -24.72
C GLU A 95 -10.40 24.81 -23.35
N ASP A 96 -11.14 25.91 -23.39
CA ASP A 96 -11.75 26.62 -22.26
C ASP A 96 -13.22 26.24 -21.96
N GLU A 97 -13.85 25.31 -22.67
CA GLU A 97 -15.24 24.91 -22.38
C GLU A 97 -15.34 24.16 -21.04
N ASP A 98 -16.17 24.69 -20.13
CA ASP A 98 -16.45 24.09 -18.82
C ASP A 98 -17.39 22.88 -18.96
N ILE A 99 -17.39 22.00 -17.96
CA ILE A 99 -18.34 20.88 -17.95
C ILE A 99 -19.75 21.40 -17.66
N ASP A 100 -20.63 21.17 -18.63
CA ASP A 100 -22.06 21.43 -18.49
C ASP A 100 -22.74 20.33 -17.66
N PHE A 101 -23.27 20.72 -16.51
CA PHE A 101 -24.04 19.88 -15.60
C PHE A 101 -25.57 20.11 -15.69
N ASP A 102 -26.03 21.00 -16.57
CA ASP A 102 -27.44 21.36 -16.70
C ASP A 102 -28.24 20.25 -17.39
N ASP A 103 -27.61 19.44 -18.26
CA ASP A 103 -28.21 18.23 -18.82
C ASP A 103 -28.20 17.08 -17.78
N PRO A 104 -29.37 16.65 -17.28
CA PRO A 104 -29.45 15.58 -16.29
C PRO A 104 -28.88 14.26 -16.77
N ASN A 105 -29.03 13.91 -18.05
CA ASN A 105 -28.51 12.63 -18.56
C ASN A 105 -26.98 12.65 -18.58
N ARG A 106 -26.39 13.74 -19.08
CA ARG A 106 -24.93 13.93 -19.08
C ARG A 106 -24.37 13.94 -17.67
N ARG A 107 -25.06 14.58 -16.73
CA ARG A 107 -24.69 14.58 -15.31
C ARG A 107 -24.72 13.17 -14.71
N ASP A 108 -25.77 12.39 -14.97
CA ASP A 108 -25.89 11.03 -14.46
C ASP A 108 -24.82 10.09 -15.07
N GLU A 109 -24.51 10.25 -16.36
CA GLU A 109 -23.42 9.53 -17.03
C GLU A 109 -22.05 9.86 -16.44
N LEU A 110 -21.77 11.15 -16.18
CA LEU A 110 -20.55 11.60 -15.52
C LEU A 110 -20.41 11.03 -14.10
N ARG A 111 -21.51 11.02 -13.35
CA ARG A 111 -21.55 10.43 -12.01
C ARG A 111 -21.22 8.93 -12.08
N ALA A 112 -21.87 8.20 -12.97
CA ALA A 112 -21.65 6.78 -13.16
C ALA A 112 -20.20 6.47 -13.56
N SER A 113 -19.59 7.26 -14.46
CA SER A 113 -18.20 7.09 -14.85
C SER A 113 -17.22 7.33 -13.71
N LEU A 114 -17.46 8.37 -12.88
CA LEU A 114 -16.66 8.60 -11.67
C LEU A 114 -16.78 7.43 -10.70
N ASP A 115 -18.01 6.96 -10.46
CA ASP A 115 -18.25 5.87 -9.52
C ASP A 115 -17.60 4.56 -9.98
N ASN A 116 -17.69 4.27 -11.28
CA ASN A 116 -17.06 3.11 -11.90
C ASN A 116 -15.53 3.20 -11.90
N PHE A 117 -14.94 4.39 -12.07
CA PHE A 117 -13.49 4.58 -11.96
C PHE A 117 -13.01 4.36 -10.52
N ALA A 118 -13.77 4.84 -9.52
CA ALA A 118 -13.48 4.58 -8.12
C ALA A 118 -13.52 3.07 -7.81
N ASP A 119 -14.56 2.37 -8.26
CA ASP A 119 -14.69 0.93 -8.09
C ASP A 119 -13.58 0.16 -8.81
N TYR A 120 -13.15 0.62 -9.99
CA TYR A 120 -12.01 0.07 -10.70
C TYR A 120 -10.71 0.16 -9.88
N LEU A 121 -10.43 1.30 -9.24
CA LEU A 121 -9.27 1.46 -8.37
C LEU A 121 -9.36 0.57 -7.11
N VAL A 122 -10.54 0.48 -6.51
CA VAL A 122 -10.76 -0.38 -5.34
C VAL A 122 -10.52 -1.84 -5.69
N ASP A 123 -11.19 -2.33 -6.72
CA ASP A 123 -11.14 -3.74 -7.08
C ASP A 123 -9.73 -4.11 -7.56
N ASN A 124 -9.10 -3.31 -8.42
CA ASN A 124 -7.83 -3.71 -9.03
C ASN A 124 -6.58 -3.36 -8.23
N PHE A 125 -6.67 -2.53 -7.18
CA PHE A 125 -5.49 -2.12 -6.40
C PHE A 125 -5.72 -2.16 -4.89
N PHE A 126 -6.68 -1.40 -4.36
CA PHE A 126 -6.78 -1.22 -2.91
C PHE A 126 -7.28 -2.47 -2.17
N LEU A 127 -8.29 -3.17 -2.72
CA LEU A 127 -8.83 -4.41 -2.18
C LEU A 127 -7.78 -5.53 -2.15
N PRO A 128 -7.11 -5.89 -3.27
CA PRO A 128 -6.09 -6.93 -3.27
C PRO A 128 -4.87 -6.55 -2.40
N LEU A 129 -4.52 -5.26 -2.31
CA LEU A 129 -3.49 -4.78 -1.40
C LEU A 129 -3.85 -5.05 0.07
N LYS A 130 -5.06 -4.68 0.52
CA LYS A 130 -5.49 -4.98 1.90
C LYS A 130 -5.72 -6.47 2.17
N ALA A 131 -6.14 -7.23 1.16
CA ALA A 131 -6.35 -8.68 1.32
C ALA A 131 -5.03 -9.44 1.52
N SER A 132 -3.93 -8.98 0.92
CA SER A 132 -2.65 -9.68 0.95
C SER A 132 -1.81 -9.41 2.20
N THR A 133 -1.98 -8.25 2.84
CA THR A 133 -1.22 -7.86 4.04
C THR A 133 -1.47 -8.81 5.23
N LYS A 134 -2.60 -9.53 5.25
CA LYS A 134 -2.91 -10.55 6.26
C LYS A 134 -2.06 -11.82 6.19
N LYS A 135 -1.33 -12.08 5.09
CA LYS A 135 -0.70 -13.38 4.78
C LYS A 135 0.84 -13.40 4.79
N THR A 136 1.52 -12.35 5.25
CA THR A 136 2.99 -12.25 5.16
C THR A 136 3.70 -13.32 6.02
N PRO A 137 4.41 -14.30 5.41
CA PRO A 137 5.15 -15.31 6.16
C PRO A 137 6.27 -14.67 7.00
N GLN A 138 6.51 -15.21 8.20
CA GLN A 138 7.58 -14.78 9.10
C GLN A 138 8.57 -15.93 9.36
N PRO A 139 9.36 -16.35 8.35
CA PRO A 139 10.34 -17.41 8.53
C PRO A 139 11.45 -17.01 9.51
N SER A 140 12.20 -18.00 10.02
CA SER A 140 13.39 -17.75 10.82
C SER A 140 14.38 -16.87 10.03
N PRO A 141 14.99 -15.85 10.67
CA PRO A 141 15.95 -14.99 9.99
C PRO A 141 17.20 -15.79 9.61
N ALA A 142 17.77 -15.48 8.44
CA ALA A 142 19.07 -15.98 8.05
C ALA A 142 20.15 -15.49 9.03
N SER A 143 21.20 -16.29 9.22
CA SER A 143 22.32 -15.89 10.06
C SER A 143 23.07 -14.70 9.45
N PRO A 144 23.76 -13.87 10.25
CA PRO A 144 24.53 -12.74 9.71
C PRO A 144 25.54 -13.16 8.63
N SER A 145 26.20 -14.30 8.81
CA SER A 145 27.12 -14.84 7.80
C SER A 145 26.43 -15.23 6.49
N ALA A 146 25.19 -15.72 6.54
CA ALA A 146 24.41 -16.04 5.35
C ALA A 146 23.95 -14.76 4.64
N VAL A 147 23.53 -13.73 5.37
CA VAL A 147 23.13 -12.42 4.82
C VAL A 147 24.30 -11.74 4.09
N MET A 148 25.53 -11.85 4.62
CA MET A 148 26.72 -11.27 4.00
C MET A 148 27.27 -12.10 2.82
N SER A 149 26.82 -13.33 2.64
CA SER A 149 27.15 -14.12 1.45
C SER A 149 26.29 -13.59 0.30
N THR A 150 26.92 -12.99 -0.73
CA THR A 150 26.27 -12.28 -1.85
C THR A 150 25.41 -13.15 -2.79
N GLN A 151 24.99 -14.33 -2.33
CA GLN A 151 24.24 -15.30 -3.11
C GLN A 151 22.89 -15.60 -2.43
N ALA A 152 21.96 -14.65 -2.48
CA ALA A 152 20.56 -14.98 -2.28
C ALA A 152 20.07 -15.71 -3.54
N HIS A 153 20.07 -17.04 -3.51
CA HIS A 153 19.51 -17.84 -4.59
C HIS A 153 17.98 -17.89 -4.44
N GLY A 154 17.26 -17.82 -5.57
CA GLY A 154 15.81 -18.04 -5.61
C GLY A 154 14.99 -16.92 -6.25
N PHE A 155 13.72 -17.22 -6.51
CA PHE A 155 12.74 -16.30 -7.07
C PHE A 155 12.13 -15.40 -5.98
N ALA A 156 11.48 -14.30 -6.38
CA ALA A 156 10.76 -13.43 -5.45
C ALA A 156 9.74 -14.22 -4.61
N GLY A 157 9.69 -13.93 -3.31
CA GLY A 157 8.83 -14.61 -2.33
C GLY A 157 9.30 -16.01 -1.91
N SER A 158 10.50 -16.46 -2.33
CA SER A 158 11.04 -17.75 -1.84
C SER A 158 11.36 -17.67 -0.35
N LEU A 159 11.22 -18.81 0.36
CA LEU A 159 11.50 -18.88 1.81
C LEU A 159 12.93 -18.43 2.15
N GLU A 160 13.90 -18.76 1.29
CA GLU A 160 15.30 -18.36 1.43
C GLU A 160 15.48 -16.84 1.31
N ARG A 161 14.85 -16.22 0.30
CA ARG A 161 14.93 -14.76 0.12
C ARG A 161 14.24 -14.01 1.26
N ILE A 162 13.09 -14.47 1.72
CA ILE A 162 12.39 -13.86 2.86
C ILE A 162 13.23 -14.02 4.15
N ALA A 163 13.87 -15.17 4.37
CA ALA A 163 14.77 -15.36 5.51
C ALA A 163 15.99 -14.44 5.45
N ASN A 164 16.59 -14.26 4.27
CA ASN A 164 17.71 -13.34 4.04
C ASN A 164 17.29 -11.88 4.25
N LEU A 165 16.15 -11.46 3.69
CA LEU A 165 15.56 -10.14 3.91
C LEU A 165 15.35 -9.87 5.41
N ARG A 166 14.80 -10.85 6.13
CA ARG A 166 14.56 -10.73 7.57
C ARG A 166 15.87 -10.54 8.35
N GLY A 167 16.89 -11.33 8.03
CA GLY A 167 18.22 -11.20 8.63
C GLY A 167 18.85 -9.83 8.35
N ALA A 168 18.78 -9.36 7.10
CA ALA A 168 19.29 -8.06 6.69
C ALA A 168 18.61 -6.90 7.42
N CYS A 169 17.27 -6.91 7.53
CA CYS A 169 16.53 -5.86 8.23
C CYS A 169 16.85 -5.85 9.73
N LEU A 170 16.96 -7.01 10.38
CA LEU A 170 17.35 -7.07 11.80
C LEU A 170 18.76 -6.51 12.04
N ILE A 171 19.72 -6.78 11.14
CA ILE A 171 21.07 -6.20 11.23
C ILE A 171 21.02 -4.69 11.04
N ARG A 172 20.38 -4.23 9.95
CA ARG A 172 20.20 -2.81 9.62
C ARG A 172 19.57 -2.03 10.76
N ASP A 173 18.51 -2.57 11.35
CA ASP A 173 17.73 -1.91 12.40
C ASP A 173 18.29 -2.19 13.80
N ARG A 174 19.52 -2.75 13.90
CA ARG A 174 20.23 -3.06 15.16
C ARG A 174 19.38 -3.86 16.13
N TYR A 175 18.62 -4.83 15.60
CA TYR A 175 17.69 -5.68 16.34
C TYR A 175 16.69 -4.87 17.17
N ARG A 176 16.26 -3.71 16.66
CA ARG A 176 15.22 -2.88 17.28
C ARG A 176 14.05 -2.66 16.35
N CYS A 177 12.87 -2.53 16.95
CA CYS A 177 11.73 -2.01 16.22
C CYS A 177 11.96 -0.55 15.84
N VAL A 178 11.80 -0.22 14.56
CA VAL A 178 12.01 1.16 14.05
C VAL A 178 11.02 2.18 14.60
N VAL A 179 9.91 1.74 15.21
CA VAL A 179 8.87 2.60 15.80
C VAL A 179 8.92 2.59 17.34
N SER A 180 8.82 1.45 18.02
CA SER A 180 8.81 1.41 19.50
C SER A 180 10.21 1.46 20.13
N ASN A 181 11.26 1.26 19.34
CA ASN A 181 12.66 1.11 19.80
C ASN A 181 12.91 -0.09 20.73
N LYS A 182 11.91 -0.96 20.94
CA LYS A 182 12.04 -2.20 21.71
C LYS A 182 13.01 -3.15 21.00
N TYR A 183 13.83 -3.85 21.78
CA TYR A 183 14.88 -4.74 21.29
C TYR A 183 14.34 -6.17 21.06
N ASP A 184 14.93 -6.91 20.12
CA ASP A 184 14.49 -8.28 19.82
C ASP A 184 14.67 -9.21 21.02
N HIS A 185 13.55 -9.79 21.46
CA HIS A 185 13.52 -10.67 22.62
C HIS A 185 14.38 -11.94 22.41
N ALA A 186 14.40 -12.52 21.21
CA ALA A 186 15.15 -13.75 20.96
C ALA A 186 16.66 -13.48 20.94
N GLU A 187 17.10 -12.36 20.35
CA GLU A 187 18.49 -11.92 20.39
C GLU A 187 18.93 -11.55 21.81
N ALA A 188 18.09 -10.86 22.58
CA ALA A 188 18.38 -10.55 23.97
C ALA A 188 18.61 -11.81 24.80
N LEU A 189 17.74 -12.82 24.64
CA LEU A 189 17.86 -14.10 25.36
C LEU A 189 19.19 -14.80 25.05
N LYS A 190 19.58 -14.85 23.77
CA LYS A 190 20.88 -15.42 23.37
C LYS A 190 22.06 -14.70 24.05
N ARG A 191 22.02 -13.37 24.11
CA ARG A 191 23.10 -12.56 24.73
C ARG A 191 23.16 -12.75 26.24
N PHE A 192 22.01 -12.80 26.93
CA PHE A 192 21.97 -13.13 28.36
C PHE A 192 22.48 -14.55 28.65
N ASP A 193 22.19 -15.52 27.78
CA ASP A 193 22.74 -16.87 27.95
C ASP A 193 24.26 -16.90 27.73
N SER A 194 24.79 -16.17 26.75
CA SER A 194 26.24 -15.96 26.57
C SER A 194 26.90 -15.33 27.81
N GLU A 195 26.26 -14.32 28.42
CA GLU A 195 26.73 -13.71 29.67
C GLU A 195 26.78 -14.72 30.81
N ARG A 196 25.74 -15.54 30.98
CA ARG A 196 25.71 -16.63 31.98
C ARG A 196 26.83 -17.65 31.78
N HIS A 197 27.29 -17.82 30.54
CA HIS A 197 28.43 -18.66 30.18
C HIS A 197 29.79 -17.93 30.28
N GLY A 198 29.82 -16.71 30.80
CA GLY A 198 31.04 -15.94 31.05
C GLY A 198 31.63 -15.26 29.81
N GLN A 199 30.83 -15.03 28.77
CA GLN A 199 31.28 -14.44 27.50
C GLN A 199 31.22 -12.90 27.46
N GLY A 200 31.12 -12.24 28.62
CA GLY A 200 30.99 -10.79 28.75
C GLY A 200 29.57 -10.33 29.10
N GLU A 201 29.42 -9.05 29.42
CA GLU A 201 28.12 -8.43 29.72
C GLU A 201 27.20 -8.46 28.49
N ALA A 202 25.92 -8.75 28.69
CA ALA A 202 24.95 -8.75 27.60
C ALA A 202 24.61 -7.31 27.19
N CYS A 203 25.28 -6.81 26.15
CA CYS A 203 25.05 -5.49 25.57
C CYS A 203 24.30 -5.55 24.22
N ASP A 204 23.70 -4.45 23.79
CA ASP A 204 23.20 -4.27 22.42
C ASP A 204 24.34 -3.96 21.42
N GLN A 205 23.99 -3.65 20.17
CA GLN A 205 24.97 -3.34 19.11
C GLN A 205 25.73 -2.03 19.39
N ASP A 206 25.19 -1.13 20.21
CA ASP A 206 25.81 0.14 20.62
C ASP A 206 26.67 -0.02 21.88
N GLY A 207 26.81 -1.24 22.39
CA GLY A 207 27.56 -1.54 23.60
C GLY A 207 26.83 -1.16 24.88
N GLN A 208 25.55 -0.79 24.82
CA GLN A 208 24.76 -0.47 26.01
C GLN A 208 24.23 -1.75 26.66
N PRO A 209 24.25 -1.87 28.00
CA PRO A 209 23.71 -3.03 28.68
C PRO A 209 22.24 -3.29 28.31
N LEU A 210 21.90 -4.56 28.08
CA LEU A 210 20.51 -4.97 27.83
C LEU A 210 19.66 -4.93 29.10
N ALA A 211 20.28 -5.02 30.27
CA ALA A 211 19.57 -4.90 31.55
C ALA A 211 18.80 -3.57 31.63
N GLY A 212 17.50 -3.65 31.92
CA GLY A 212 16.61 -2.48 32.01
C GLY A 212 16.04 -1.98 30.69
N GLN A 213 16.44 -2.57 29.55
CA GLN A 213 15.81 -2.28 28.26
C GLN A 213 14.47 -3.00 28.11
N ARG A 214 13.66 -2.54 27.15
CA ARG A 214 12.38 -3.18 26.79
C ARG A 214 12.57 -4.12 25.61
N PHE A 215 11.96 -5.30 25.70
CA PHE A 215 12.04 -6.34 24.69
C PHE A 215 10.68 -6.64 24.08
N ASP A 216 10.68 -7.05 22.82
CA ASP A 216 9.49 -7.59 22.16
C ASP A 216 9.91 -8.54 21.02
N ARG A 217 8.96 -9.31 20.49
CA ARG A 217 9.20 -10.10 19.29
C ARG A 217 9.24 -9.17 18.09
N LEU A 218 10.32 -9.23 17.31
CA LEU A 218 10.41 -8.49 16.06
C LEU A 218 9.96 -9.33 14.87
N GLU A 219 9.35 -8.63 13.92
CA GLU A 219 8.86 -9.11 12.64
C GLU A 219 9.34 -8.16 11.55
N VAL A 220 9.46 -8.68 10.33
CA VAL A 220 9.85 -7.87 9.17
C VAL A 220 8.66 -7.76 8.25
N ALA A 221 8.22 -6.52 8.04
CA ALA A 221 7.04 -6.16 7.30
C ALA A 221 7.47 -5.53 5.96
N HIS A 222 6.96 -6.05 4.85
CA HIS A 222 7.08 -5.34 3.58
C HIS A 222 6.28 -4.03 3.62
N ILE A 223 6.81 -2.95 3.04
CA ILE A 223 6.13 -1.66 2.93
C ILE A 223 5.01 -1.77 1.88
N LEU A 224 5.36 -2.26 0.69
CA LEU A 224 4.41 -2.65 -0.35
C LEU A 224 4.40 -4.18 -0.50
N PRO A 225 3.22 -4.83 -0.44
CA PRO A 225 3.13 -6.29 -0.42
C PRO A 225 3.34 -6.92 -1.80
N HIS A 226 3.74 -8.20 -1.80
CA HIS A 226 3.95 -8.99 -3.02
C HIS A 226 2.74 -9.06 -3.96
N SER A 227 1.52 -8.91 -3.47
CA SER A 227 0.32 -8.99 -4.30
C SER A 227 0.31 -7.98 -5.44
N LEU A 228 1.03 -6.87 -5.31
CA LEU A 228 1.16 -5.86 -6.37
C LEU A 228 1.98 -6.35 -7.57
N THR A 229 2.86 -7.33 -7.35
CA THR A 229 3.81 -7.84 -8.36
C THR A 229 3.56 -9.30 -8.72
N GLN A 230 2.67 -9.99 -8.01
CA GLN A 230 2.36 -11.39 -8.27
C GLN A 230 1.62 -11.53 -9.60
N LEU A 231 2.36 -11.95 -10.62
CA LEU A 231 1.80 -12.61 -11.78
C LEU A 231 1.57 -14.07 -11.40
N ASP A 232 0.37 -14.40 -10.93
CA ASP A 232 0.05 -15.81 -10.67
C ASP A 232 0.09 -16.59 -11.99
N SER A 233 0.71 -17.78 -11.94
CA SER A 233 0.98 -18.67 -13.09
C SER A 233 -0.28 -19.25 -13.77
N GLY A 234 -1.46 -18.68 -13.52
CA GLY A 234 -2.77 -19.17 -13.95
C GLY A 234 -3.44 -18.28 -14.99
N GLY A 235 -3.08 -18.43 -16.27
CA GLY A 235 -3.86 -17.94 -17.41
C GLY A 235 -3.72 -16.46 -17.78
N GLU A 236 -4.39 -16.10 -18.89
CA GLU A 236 -4.27 -14.79 -19.59
C GLU A 236 -4.91 -13.63 -18.80
N ILE A 237 -6.08 -13.84 -18.19
CA ILE A 237 -6.86 -12.82 -17.43
C ILE A 237 -6.12 -12.33 -16.17
N VAL A 238 -5.23 -13.15 -15.60
CA VAL A 238 -4.51 -12.86 -14.35
C VAL A 238 -3.22 -12.10 -14.60
N ARG A 239 -2.62 -12.25 -15.79
CA ARG A 239 -1.46 -11.45 -16.22
C ARG A 239 -1.80 -9.96 -16.27
N ASP A 240 -3.05 -9.63 -16.57
CA ASP A 240 -3.54 -8.25 -16.60
C ASP A 240 -3.61 -7.62 -15.20
N SER A 241 -3.91 -8.40 -14.14
CA SER A 241 -4.12 -7.87 -12.79
C SER A 241 -2.86 -7.25 -12.15
N GLY A 242 -1.70 -7.89 -12.31
CA GLY A 242 -0.42 -7.35 -11.85
C GLY A 242 0.00 -6.12 -12.66
N THR A 243 -0.19 -6.15 -13.98
CA THR A 243 0.09 -4.99 -14.84
C THR A 243 -0.81 -3.80 -14.49
N ILE A 244 -2.10 -4.03 -14.24
CA ILE A 244 -3.04 -2.99 -13.78
C ILE A 244 -2.64 -2.45 -12.41
N SER A 245 -2.30 -3.33 -11.46
CA SER A 245 -1.85 -2.93 -10.12
C SER A 245 -0.62 -2.03 -10.18
N LEU A 246 0.37 -2.37 -11.02
CA LEU A 246 1.57 -1.57 -11.22
C LEU A 246 1.27 -0.26 -11.97
N ALA A 247 0.30 -0.24 -12.90
CA ALA A 247 -0.14 0.98 -13.56
C ALA A 247 -0.86 1.94 -12.58
N ILE A 248 -1.68 1.41 -11.67
CA ILE A 248 -2.33 2.21 -10.61
C ILE A 248 -1.29 2.70 -9.60
N LEU A 249 -0.31 1.87 -9.22
CA LEU A 249 0.82 2.31 -8.38
C LEU A 249 1.56 3.50 -9.00
N ASP A 250 1.73 3.47 -10.31
CA ASP A 250 2.35 4.53 -11.11
C ASP A 250 1.49 5.82 -11.21
N MET A 251 0.18 5.76 -10.94
CA MET A 251 -0.68 6.94 -10.72
C MET A 251 -0.47 7.58 -9.35
N LEU A 252 0.03 6.83 -8.37
CA LEU A 252 0.38 7.35 -7.05
C LEU A 252 1.81 7.89 -7.03
N ASP A 253 2.77 7.18 -7.63
CA ASP A 253 4.15 7.63 -7.77
C ASP A 253 4.81 7.02 -9.02
N ASP A 254 5.10 7.86 -10.01
CA ASP A 254 5.65 7.47 -11.32
C ASP A 254 6.99 6.73 -11.15
N GLY A 255 7.06 5.50 -11.66
CA GLY A 255 8.26 4.66 -11.56
C GLY A 255 8.41 3.96 -10.21
N ALA A 256 7.40 4.02 -9.34
CA ALA A 256 7.41 3.28 -8.07
C ALA A 256 7.33 1.76 -8.30
N ALA A 257 6.69 1.33 -9.37
CA ALA A 257 6.63 -0.08 -9.71
C ALA A 257 8.02 -0.67 -10.04
N ASP A 258 8.94 0.15 -10.58
CA ASP A 258 10.33 -0.27 -10.84
C ASP A 258 11.12 -0.50 -9.53
N LEU A 259 10.68 0.08 -8.41
CA LEU A 259 11.29 -0.11 -7.09
C LEU A 259 10.94 -1.46 -6.47
N ILE A 260 9.89 -2.12 -6.97
CA ILE A 260 9.39 -3.38 -6.41
C ILE A 260 9.34 -4.51 -7.45
N GLU A 261 9.74 -4.27 -8.70
CA GLU A 261 9.63 -5.26 -9.76
C GLU A 261 10.60 -6.44 -9.57
N GLY A 262 10.11 -7.64 -9.89
CA GLY A 262 10.89 -8.87 -9.88
C GLY A 262 11.51 -9.13 -8.51
N ILE A 263 12.84 -9.15 -8.44
CA ILE A 263 13.53 -9.44 -7.19
C ILE A 263 13.49 -8.28 -6.19
N LEU A 264 13.21 -7.05 -6.63
CA LEU A 264 13.27 -5.85 -5.79
C LEU A 264 12.14 -5.77 -4.76
N ILE A 265 11.05 -6.53 -4.94
CA ILE A 265 9.99 -6.67 -3.94
C ILE A 265 10.54 -7.15 -2.58
N ASP A 266 11.57 -8.00 -2.59
CA ASP A 266 12.26 -8.54 -1.41
C ASP A 266 13.55 -7.77 -1.09
N SER A 267 13.55 -6.45 -1.33
CA SER A 267 14.66 -5.58 -0.96
C SER A 267 14.50 -5.05 0.47
N PRO A 268 15.59 -4.82 1.22
CA PRO A 268 15.55 -4.13 2.50
C PRO A 268 14.87 -2.75 2.41
N GLY A 269 15.01 -2.07 1.26
CA GLY A 269 14.33 -0.80 0.99
C GLY A 269 12.81 -0.88 0.99
N ASN A 270 12.22 -2.04 0.70
CA ASN A 270 10.79 -2.31 0.78
C ASN A 270 10.40 -2.99 2.12
N ALA A 271 11.20 -2.90 3.19
CA ALA A 271 10.91 -3.60 4.44
C ALA A 271 11.28 -2.83 5.72
N LEU A 272 10.51 -3.09 6.79
CA LEU A 272 10.65 -2.49 8.12
C LEU A 272 10.73 -3.57 9.21
N THR A 273 11.57 -3.37 10.22
CA THR A 273 11.52 -4.16 11.46
C THR A 273 10.54 -3.56 12.47
N LEU A 274 9.48 -4.30 12.78
CA LEU A 274 8.39 -3.88 13.67
C LEU A 274 8.17 -4.91 14.78
N THR A 275 7.66 -4.47 15.94
CA THR A 275 7.09 -5.43 16.91
C THR A 275 5.81 -6.04 16.36
N SER A 276 5.41 -7.24 16.80
CA SER A 276 4.19 -7.90 16.31
C SER A 276 2.94 -7.01 16.30
N ALA A 277 2.67 -6.23 17.36
CA ALA A 277 1.50 -5.34 17.40
C ALA A 277 1.59 -4.21 16.35
N LEU A 278 2.73 -3.51 16.27
CA LEU A 278 2.97 -2.46 15.28
C LEU A 278 2.97 -2.99 13.85
N HIS A 279 3.40 -4.23 13.61
CA HIS A 279 3.30 -4.88 12.30
C HIS A 279 1.83 -5.05 11.89
N ILE A 280 0.95 -5.49 12.80
CA ILE A 280 -0.49 -5.56 12.53
C ILE A 280 -1.04 -4.17 12.18
N TYR A 281 -0.72 -3.14 12.98
CA TYR A 281 -1.22 -1.80 12.68
C TYR A 281 -0.68 -1.22 11.37
N PHE A 282 0.57 -1.54 11.01
CA PHE A 282 1.19 -1.09 9.76
C PHE A 282 0.56 -1.76 8.54
N ARG A 283 0.37 -3.08 8.60
CA ARG A 283 -0.22 -3.87 7.52
C ARG A 283 -1.69 -3.51 7.26
N ASP A 284 -2.39 -3.10 8.31
CA ASP A 284 -3.80 -2.67 8.27
C ASP A 284 -3.94 -1.18 7.88
N LEU A 285 -2.82 -0.50 7.57
CA LEU A 285 -2.74 0.91 7.19
C LEU A 285 -3.19 1.88 8.31
N ASN A 286 -3.13 1.44 9.56
CA ASN A 286 -3.51 2.22 10.75
C ASN A 286 -2.36 3.05 11.33
N ILE A 287 -1.12 2.80 10.94
CA ILE A 287 0.04 3.66 11.22
C ILE A 287 0.74 4.02 9.91
N PHE A 288 1.30 5.22 9.84
CA PHE A 288 1.93 5.74 8.61
C PHE A 288 3.14 6.62 8.96
N PHE A 289 4.03 6.80 7.98
CA PHE A 289 5.30 7.52 8.14
C PHE A 289 5.27 8.80 7.31
N LYS A 290 5.10 9.96 7.97
CA LYS A 290 5.20 11.27 7.29
C LYS A 290 6.61 11.83 7.41
N PRO A 291 7.28 12.24 6.32
CA PRO A 291 8.54 12.95 6.39
C PRO A 291 8.44 14.16 7.33
N GLU A 292 9.41 14.31 8.23
CA GLU A 292 9.40 15.40 9.20
C GLU A 292 10.40 16.49 8.82
N GLY A 293 9.88 17.53 8.17
CA GLY A 293 10.69 18.67 7.69
C GLY A 293 11.66 18.25 6.60
N THR A 294 12.88 18.80 6.65
CA THR A 294 13.93 18.56 5.64
C THR A 294 15.01 17.59 6.11
N VAL A 295 14.84 16.97 7.29
CA VAL A 295 15.83 16.04 7.84
C VAL A 295 15.67 14.68 7.14
N PRO A 296 16.70 14.19 6.42
CA PRO A 296 16.62 12.90 5.74
C PRO A 296 16.31 11.76 6.71
N HIS A 297 15.49 10.81 6.27
CA HIS A 297 15.12 9.61 7.03
C HIS A 297 14.52 9.87 8.42
N ARG A 298 13.97 11.07 8.66
CA ARG A 298 13.22 11.39 9.85
C ARG A 298 11.73 11.44 9.55
N TYR A 299 10.96 10.71 10.33
CA TYR A 299 9.54 10.53 10.13
C TYR A 299 8.76 10.78 11.41
N HIS A 300 7.67 11.52 11.29
CA HIS A 300 6.58 11.49 12.24
C HIS A 300 5.72 10.26 11.94
N VAL A 301 5.75 9.29 12.85
CA VAL A 301 4.92 8.09 12.78
C VAL A 301 3.56 8.43 13.38
N GLY A 302 2.57 8.61 12.52
CA GLY A 302 1.20 8.92 12.90
C GLY A 302 0.32 7.67 12.95
N THR A 303 -0.92 7.83 13.41
CA THR A 303 -1.89 6.74 13.47
C THR A 303 -3.34 7.21 13.27
N PHE A 304 -4.16 6.33 12.70
CA PHE A 304 -5.63 6.46 12.65
C PHE A 304 -6.32 5.71 13.81
N LEU A 305 -5.56 5.05 14.68
CA LEU A 305 -6.10 4.38 15.86
C LEU A 305 -6.67 5.39 16.86
N PRO A 306 -7.66 4.99 17.68
CA PRO A 306 -8.18 5.85 18.74
C PRO A 306 -7.09 6.34 19.69
N PRO A 307 -7.22 7.57 20.24
CA PRO A 307 -6.30 8.08 21.25
C PRO A 307 -6.16 7.11 22.44
N GLY A 308 -4.91 6.84 22.84
CA GLY A 308 -4.60 5.95 23.96
C GLY A 308 -4.69 4.46 23.65
N PHE A 309 -4.92 4.06 22.40
CA PHE A 309 -4.95 2.64 22.01
C PHE A 309 -3.57 1.96 22.13
N THR A 310 -2.49 2.72 21.94
CA THR A 310 -1.11 2.26 22.12
C THR A 310 -0.21 3.40 22.56
N ASP A 311 0.77 3.10 23.40
CA ASP A 311 1.78 4.08 23.87
C ASP A 311 2.95 4.22 22.89
N ASP A 312 3.03 3.37 21.85
CA ASP A 312 4.16 3.35 20.90
C ASP A 312 4.02 4.40 19.77
N VAL A 313 2.81 4.93 19.52
CA VAL A 313 2.52 5.98 18.51
C VAL A 313 1.48 6.99 19.03
N PRO A 314 1.51 8.28 18.58
CA PRO A 314 2.42 8.84 17.59
C PRO A 314 3.81 9.14 18.15
N VAL A 315 4.84 9.04 17.30
CA VAL A 315 6.23 9.28 17.69
C VAL A 315 7.09 9.75 16.53
N THR A 316 8.13 10.53 16.81
CA THR A 316 9.17 10.88 15.81
C THR A 316 10.32 9.89 15.86
N ARG A 317 10.74 9.40 14.69
CA ARG A 317 11.87 8.47 14.53
C ARG A 317 12.80 8.94 13.43
N THR A 318 14.09 8.76 13.67
CA THR A 318 15.13 8.92 12.64
C THR A 318 15.70 7.55 12.38
N PHE A 319 15.64 7.09 11.13
CA PHE A 319 16.22 5.81 10.77
C PHE A 319 17.73 5.96 10.61
N SER A 320 18.47 5.16 11.35
CA SER A 320 19.93 5.12 11.27
C SER A 320 20.34 4.57 9.91
N LEU A 321 21.16 5.33 9.19
CA LEU A 321 21.87 4.82 8.03
C LEU A 321 23.07 4.04 8.56
N THR A 322 22.98 2.70 8.60
CA THR A 322 24.11 1.88 9.03
C THR A 322 25.20 1.85 7.97
N GLU A 323 26.46 1.63 8.41
CA GLU A 323 27.61 1.45 7.52
C GLU A 323 27.60 0.08 6.82
N ASP A 324 26.67 -0.80 7.16
CA ASP A 324 26.63 -2.23 6.78
C ASP A 324 26.25 -2.48 5.30
N ASN A 325 26.19 -1.45 4.47
CA ASN A 325 25.84 -1.51 3.04
C ASN A 325 24.47 -2.19 2.78
N ILE A 326 23.54 -2.10 3.74
CA ILE A 326 22.15 -2.55 3.64
C ILE A 326 21.27 -1.32 3.45
N ASP A 327 20.47 -1.30 2.39
CA ASP A 327 19.64 -0.15 2.07
C ASP A 327 18.64 0.20 3.19
N PRO A 328 18.52 1.50 3.55
CA PRO A 328 17.48 1.96 4.47
C PRO A 328 16.09 1.78 3.86
N PRO A 329 15.03 1.80 4.68
CA PRO A 329 13.66 1.85 4.17
C PRO A 329 13.50 3.01 3.19
N SER A 330 12.92 2.71 2.02
CA SER A 330 12.79 3.67 0.92
C SER A 330 11.82 4.78 1.30
N PRO A 331 12.25 6.06 1.28
CA PRO A 331 11.37 7.19 1.54
C PRO A 331 10.18 7.25 0.58
N ARG A 332 10.36 6.85 -0.69
CA ARG A 332 9.29 6.81 -1.70
C ARG A 332 8.24 5.75 -1.36
N LEU A 333 8.67 4.53 -1.01
CA LEU A 333 7.74 3.46 -0.65
C LEU A 333 6.95 3.80 0.63
N LEU A 334 7.59 4.44 1.61
CA LEU A 334 6.90 4.94 2.81
C LEU A 334 5.90 6.06 2.49
N ALA A 335 6.23 6.96 1.56
CA ALA A 335 5.31 8.00 1.12
C ALA A 335 4.08 7.40 0.40
N ILE A 336 4.27 6.39 -0.43
CA ILE A 336 3.17 5.65 -1.08
C ILE A 336 2.29 4.96 -0.04
N HIS A 337 2.88 4.23 0.92
CA HIS A 337 2.11 3.60 2.01
C HIS A 337 1.31 4.64 2.81
N CYS A 338 1.91 5.79 3.13
CA CYS A 338 1.24 6.91 3.79
C CYS A 338 0.08 7.46 2.96
N ALA A 339 0.28 7.67 1.65
CA ALA A 339 -0.76 8.11 0.72
C ALA A 339 -1.94 7.14 0.69
N ILE A 340 -1.67 5.84 0.52
CA ILE A 340 -2.70 4.79 0.49
C ILE A 340 -3.49 4.78 1.80
N GLY A 341 -2.81 4.86 2.95
CA GLY A 341 -3.48 4.92 4.26
C GLY A 341 -4.43 6.11 4.36
N HIS A 342 -4.01 7.31 3.93
CA HIS A 342 -4.85 8.50 3.94
C HIS A 342 -6.04 8.41 2.97
N ILE A 343 -5.81 7.93 1.74
CA ILE A 343 -6.87 7.72 0.74
C ILE A 343 -7.94 6.80 1.33
N LEU A 344 -7.55 5.63 1.85
CA LEU A 344 -8.50 4.64 2.35
C LEU A 344 -9.20 5.07 3.63
N HIS A 345 -8.51 5.78 4.53
CA HIS A 345 -9.10 6.26 5.76
C HIS A 345 -10.12 7.37 5.50
N HIS A 346 -9.77 8.38 4.70
CA HIS A 346 -10.62 9.57 4.52
C HIS A 346 -11.75 9.41 3.50
N SER A 347 -11.67 8.40 2.62
CA SER A 347 -12.76 8.01 1.70
C SER A 347 -13.69 6.94 2.28
N TRP A 348 -13.41 6.43 3.49
CA TRP A 348 -14.07 5.26 4.10
C TRP A 348 -13.88 3.92 3.36
N ALA A 349 -13.14 3.91 2.25
CA ALA A 349 -12.89 2.69 1.48
C ALA A 349 -12.12 1.64 2.30
N GLY A 350 -11.24 2.06 3.22
CA GLY A 350 -10.51 1.15 4.10
C GLY A 350 -11.45 0.30 4.96
N GLY A 351 -12.40 0.94 5.64
CA GLY A 351 -13.39 0.26 6.47
C GLY A 351 -14.33 -0.61 5.62
N TYR A 352 -14.73 -0.12 4.45
CA TYR A 352 -15.58 -0.87 3.52
C TYR A 352 -14.90 -2.17 3.06
N ILE A 353 -13.62 -2.09 2.68
CA ILE A 353 -12.81 -3.26 2.32
C ILE A 353 -12.67 -4.20 3.52
N ASP A 354 -12.39 -3.68 4.72
CA ASP A 354 -12.28 -4.52 5.92
C ASP A 354 -13.57 -5.28 6.19
N HIS A 355 -14.73 -4.64 6.03
CA HIS A 355 -16.03 -5.29 6.15
C HIS A 355 -16.22 -6.41 5.12
N ILE A 356 -15.89 -6.17 3.84
CA ILE A 356 -15.95 -7.21 2.79
C ILE A 356 -15.08 -8.42 3.17
N LEU A 357 -13.84 -8.17 3.60
CA LEU A 357 -12.89 -9.23 3.95
C LEU A 357 -13.34 -9.99 5.20
N THR A 358 -13.80 -9.30 6.24
CA THR A 358 -14.30 -9.95 7.47
C THR A 358 -15.57 -10.75 7.21
N ASP A 359 -16.55 -10.24 6.45
CA ASP A 359 -17.76 -10.98 6.13
C ASP A 359 -17.44 -12.27 5.34
N ALA A 360 -16.45 -12.23 4.46
CA ALA A 360 -15.95 -13.40 3.74
C ALA A 360 -15.22 -14.41 4.63
N GLU A 361 -14.50 -13.97 5.67
CA GLU A 361 -13.86 -14.84 6.69
C GLU A 361 -14.89 -15.51 7.60
N GLU A 362 -15.86 -14.73 8.09
CA GLU A 362 -16.79 -15.18 9.12
C GLU A 362 -17.96 -16.01 8.59
N TYR A 363 -18.54 -15.62 7.45
CA TYR A 363 -19.81 -16.17 6.97
C TYR A 363 -19.72 -16.84 5.60
N GLY A 364 -18.60 -16.70 4.90
CA GLY A 364 -18.50 -17.12 3.50
C GLY A 364 -19.55 -16.40 2.64
N ILE A 365 -20.30 -17.15 1.82
CA ILE A 365 -21.38 -16.60 0.98
C ILE A 365 -22.65 -16.50 1.81
N ARG A 366 -23.09 -15.29 2.13
CA ARG A 366 -24.33 -15.05 2.88
C ARG A 366 -25.55 -15.29 1.99
N HIS A 367 -26.55 -15.95 2.57
CA HIS A 367 -27.79 -16.33 1.87
C HIS A 367 -28.69 -15.14 1.51
N ASP A 368 -28.47 -13.97 2.12
CA ASP A 368 -29.24 -12.74 1.89
C ASP A 368 -28.73 -11.90 0.72
N GLY A 369 -27.65 -12.34 0.04
CA GLY A 369 -27.07 -11.63 -1.09
C GLY A 369 -26.23 -10.41 -0.72
N SER A 370 -25.99 -10.16 0.58
CA SER A 370 -25.15 -9.02 1.04
C SER A 370 -23.65 -9.24 0.86
N THR A 371 -23.22 -10.46 0.53
CA THR A 371 -21.83 -10.73 0.16
C THR A 371 -21.57 -10.20 -1.26
N GLU A 372 -20.63 -9.27 -1.38
CA GLU A 372 -20.10 -8.72 -2.65
C GLU A 372 -19.29 -9.79 -3.44
N LEU A 373 -19.99 -10.85 -3.83
CA LEU A 373 -19.45 -12.03 -4.47
C LEU A 373 -18.72 -11.70 -5.77
N HIS A 374 -19.18 -10.72 -6.54
CA HIS A 374 -18.52 -10.32 -7.79
C HIS A 374 -17.10 -9.82 -7.53
N ARG A 375 -16.86 -9.06 -6.45
CA ARG A 375 -15.53 -8.58 -6.07
C ARG A 375 -14.65 -9.73 -5.56
N LEU A 376 -15.20 -10.65 -4.76
CA LEU A 376 -14.44 -11.78 -4.22
C LEU A 376 -14.09 -12.85 -5.28
N VAL A 377 -14.99 -13.09 -6.25
CA VAL A 377 -14.82 -14.08 -7.32
C VAL A 377 -13.93 -13.54 -8.45
N GLY A 378 -13.99 -12.22 -8.73
CA GLY A 378 -13.14 -11.56 -9.73
C GLY A 378 -11.64 -11.70 -9.45
N HIS A 379 -11.25 -11.72 -8.18
CA HIS A 379 -9.85 -11.90 -7.77
C HIS A 379 -9.45 -13.35 -7.51
N ARG A 380 -10.33 -14.33 -7.75
CA ARG A 380 -10.15 -15.75 -7.38
C ARG A 380 -9.26 -15.89 -6.15
N LEU A 381 -9.73 -15.31 -5.04
CA LEU A 381 -9.20 -15.54 -3.69
C LEU A 381 -9.47 -16.99 -3.25
N ASN A 382 -9.35 -17.97 -4.16
CA ASN A 382 -9.64 -19.39 -3.99
C ASN A 382 -8.73 -20.06 -2.95
N ASN A 383 -7.68 -19.38 -2.50
CA ASN A 383 -6.82 -19.78 -1.37
C ASN A 383 -7.17 -19.04 -0.06
N TRP A 384 -8.43 -18.62 0.12
CA TRP A 384 -8.92 -17.98 1.34
C TRP A 384 -9.38 -18.98 2.40
N ALA A 385 -10.04 -20.07 2.00
CA ALA A 385 -10.34 -21.18 2.90
C ALA A 385 -9.07 -22.03 3.08
N GLY A 386 -8.48 -21.97 4.26
CA GLY A 386 -7.23 -22.64 4.57
C GLY A 386 -7.23 -24.12 4.17
N ILE A 387 -6.23 -24.52 3.38
CA ILE A 387 -5.79 -25.91 3.40
C ILE A 387 -4.98 -26.08 4.69
N GLN A 388 -5.70 -26.38 5.78
CA GLN A 388 -5.14 -27.25 6.79
C GLN A 388 -4.97 -28.63 6.15
N THR A 389 -3.77 -28.93 5.67
CA THR A 389 -3.32 -30.31 5.55
C THR A 389 -2.03 -30.44 6.33
N LEU A 390 -2.19 -31.16 7.45
CA LEU A 390 -1.24 -31.84 8.33
C LEU A 390 0.24 -31.83 7.92
#